data_AF-A0A973KM20-F1
#
_entry.id   AF-A0A973KM20-F1
#
_cell.length_a   1.000
_cell.length_b   1.000
_cell.length_c   1.000
_cell.angle_alpha   90.00
_cell.angle_beta   90.00
_cell.angle_gamma   90.00
#
_symmetry.space_group_name_H-M   'P 1'
#
loop_
_entity.id
_entity.type
_entity.pdbx_description
1 polymer ?
#
loop_
_entity_poly.entity_id
_entity_poly.type
_entity_poly.pdbx_seq_one_letter_code
_entity_poly.pdbx_strand_id
1 'polypeptide(L)'
;MAVAGRSGPVMGREDVDRALARLAAEHEAVESSLLSLQDHSGRRLLEGAELTGVTKERWAATDAAITALWTHFEAYTDALAAARELRARRRWPTQPELRELTELLRGEGVTVTGAAVPDHARSLTGPARVTEQLSLEQLVDRMNAWYDQAMETVAAADSVWSALPARIDLLAAETQRVRSLAHSVGVRPGAHPSGDDLESLVADLTDLRARTVSDPLAYWAATPPPGRPDTSRYEEAGRRLDGIRREVEAVLHVRDDAEHRLARLRDVLSRADRTLTEARSARVEVLSKILASDVPAVSGPASALHEQLAAAEGFARTAQWHRLSPLLDSLEEHADDELLRARESLTAVTAPLAVRAELRGRLDAYRAKVARLGMAEDPLLIERYDQARRLLWSAPCDLGAAERTVRRYQDAVAEAGVQRPQGPPQDRR
;
A
#
# COMPACT_ATOMS: atom_id res chain seq x y z
N MET A 1 12.58 53.43 68.67
CA MET A 1 12.52 52.07 68.10
C MET A 1 11.14 51.87 67.51
N ALA A 2 11.01 51.99 66.20
CA ALA A 2 9.74 51.74 65.52
C ALA A 2 9.60 50.23 65.30
N VAL A 3 8.53 49.65 65.84
CA VAL A 3 8.12 48.27 65.60
C VAL A 3 7.90 48.13 64.10
N ALA A 4 8.77 47.37 63.43
CA ALA A 4 8.56 47.01 62.04
C ALA A 4 7.26 46.20 61.96
N GLY A 5 6.27 46.74 61.26
CA GLY A 5 5.11 45.94 60.84
C GLY A 5 5.55 44.85 59.87
N ARG A 6 4.63 43.94 59.51
CA ARG A 6 4.91 42.83 58.57
C ARG A 6 5.45 43.30 57.21
N SER A 7 5.25 44.57 56.87
CA SER A 7 5.62 45.22 55.60
C SER A 7 7.03 45.84 55.61
N GLY A 8 7.79 45.67 56.70
CA GLY A 8 9.16 46.19 56.86
C GLY A 8 9.22 47.68 57.25
N PRO A 9 10.40 48.32 57.15
CA PRO A 9 10.54 49.75 57.44
C PRO A 9 9.78 50.60 56.40
N VAL A 10 9.19 51.71 56.87
CA VAL A 10 8.45 52.67 56.03
C VAL A 10 9.34 53.15 54.88
N MET A 11 8.85 53.05 53.65
CA MET A 11 9.61 53.42 52.46
C MET A 11 9.84 54.93 52.37
N GLY A 12 11.02 55.33 51.90
CA GLY A 12 11.29 56.70 51.51
C GLY A 12 10.56 57.05 50.20
N ARG A 13 10.39 58.35 49.93
CA ARG A 13 9.73 58.82 48.69
C ARG A 13 10.36 58.25 47.42
N GLU A 14 11.69 58.26 47.33
CA GLU A 14 12.41 57.73 46.16
C GLU A 14 12.24 56.22 46.00
N ASP A 15 12.14 55.48 47.11
CA ASP A 15 11.89 54.04 47.09
C ASP A 15 10.47 53.73 46.62
N VAL A 16 9.47 54.54 47.03
CA VAL A 16 8.09 54.45 46.53
C VAL A 16 8.03 54.73 45.03
N ASP A 17 8.69 55.80 44.57
CA ASP A 17 8.73 56.15 43.14
C ASP A 17 9.37 55.03 42.31
N ARG A 18 10.45 54.43 42.81
CA ARG A 18 11.11 53.28 42.17
C ARG A 18 10.23 52.04 42.14
N ALA A 19 9.52 51.74 43.23
CA ALA A 19 8.61 50.61 43.32
C ALA A 19 7.41 50.76 42.37
N LEU A 20 6.81 51.96 42.31
CA LEU A 20 5.72 52.26 41.39
C LEU A 20 6.15 52.17 39.92
N ALA A 21 7.36 52.62 39.58
CA ALA A 21 7.90 52.48 38.24
C ALA A 21 8.14 51.01 37.85
N ARG A 22 8.64 50.18 38.79
CA ARG A 22 8.81 48.75 38.57
C ARG A 22 7.47 48.04 38.34
N LEU A 23 6.50 48.26 39.23
CA LEU A 23 5.16 47.68 39.12
C LEU A 23 4.41 48.16 37.87
N ALA A 24 4.69 49.37 37.39
CA ALA A 24 4.16 49.85 36.11
C ALA A 24 4.66 49.01 34.92
N ALA A 25 5.96 48.73 34.88
CA ALA A 25 6.53 47.91 33.83
C ALA A 25 6.07 46.43 33.93
N GLU A 26 5.93 45.90 35.15
CA GLU A 26 5.35 44.58 35.38
C GLU A 26 3.89 44.50 34.93
N HIS A 27 3.09 45.54 35.22
CA HIS A 27 1.70 45.66 34.75
C HIS A 27 1.58 45.58 33.22
N GLU A 28 2.37 46.38 32.50
CA GLU A 28 2.38 46.39 31.03
C GLU A 28 2.81 45.01 30.45
N ALA A 29 3.79 44.35 31.08
CA ALA A 29 4.24 43.03 30.67
C ALA A 29 3.16 41.95 30.88
N VAL A 30 2.45 42.00 32.00
CA VAL A 30 1.32 41.11 32.30
C VAL A 30 0.17 41.36 31.32
N GLU A 31 -0.18 42.62 31.07
CA GLU A 31 -1.22 43.00 30.11
C GLU A 31 -0.93 42.43 28.71
N SER A 32 0.30 42.62 28.22
CA SER A 32 0.74 42.07 26.93
C SER A 32 0.66 40.53 26.89
N SER A 33 0.96 39.86 28.00
CA SER A 33 0.89 38.40 28.09
C SER A 33 -0.56 37.90 28.06
N LEU A 34 -1.47 38.59 28.76
CA LEU A 34 -2.90 38.26 28.76
C LEU A 34 -3.53 38.44 27.38
N LEU A 35 -3.17 39.50 26.66
CA LEU A 35 -3.59 39.71 25.27
C LEU A 35 -3.08 38.60 24.35
N SER A 36 -1.83 38.17 24.54
CA SER A 36 -1.25 37.05 23.77
C SER A 36 -2.00 35.73 24.02
N LEU A 37 -2.40 35.46 25.27
CA LEU A 37 -3.22 34.30 25.62
C LEU A 37 -4.63 34.39 24.99
N GLN A 38 -5.21 35.59 24.92
CA GLN A 38 -6.51 35.82 24.29
C GLN A 38 -6.49 35.58 22.78
N ASP A 39 -5.44 36.02 22.10
CA ASP A 39 -5.29 35.89 20.65
C ASP A 39 -4.78 34.49 20.21
N HIS A 40 -4.45 33.62 21.16
CA HIS A 40 -3.91 32.30 20.87
C HIS A 40 -4.91 31.43 20.08
N SER A 41 -4.45 30.81 18.99
CA SER A 41 -5.24 29.94 18.10
C SER A 41 -5.95 28.81 18.85
N GLY A 42 -5.20 28.03 19.65
CA GLY A 42 -5.74 26.96 20.48
C GLY A 42 -6.90 27.40 21.38
N ARG A 43 -6.85 28.60 21.97
CA ARG A 43 -7.92 29.13 22.82
C ARG A 43 -9.18 29.37 22.01
N ARG A 44 -9.05 30.10 20.89
CA ARG A 44 -10.19 30.40 20.01
C ARG A 44 -10.87 29.13 19.49
N LEU A 45 -10.09 28.09 19.22
CA LEU A 45 -10.61 26.79 18.80
C LEU A 45 -11.32 26.06 19.94
N LEU A 46 -10.77 26.07 21.16
CA LEU A 46 -11.40 25.47 22.34
C LEU A 46 -12.73 26.16 22.71
N GLU A 47 -12.81 27.49 22.58
CA GLU A 47 -14.04 28.26 22.82
C GLU A 47 -15.14 27.97 21.78
N GLY A 48 -14.76 27.67 20.53
CA GLY A 48 -15.70 27.49 19.42
C GLY A 48 -16.10 26.03 19.12
N ALA A 49 -15.42 25.05 19.71
CA ALA A 49 -15.63 23.63 19.40
C ALA A 49 -16.58 22.93 20.38
N GLU A 50 -17.30 21.91 19.90
CA GLU A 50 -18.02 20.97 20.77
C GLU A 50 -17.03 20.00 21.43
N LEU A 51 -16.54 20.38 22.62
CA LEU A 51 -15.53 19.61 23.35
C LEU A 51 -16.11 18.39 24.07
N THR A 52 -15.34 17.31 24.07
CA THR A 52 -15.68 16.03 24.72
C THR A 52 -14.50 15.52 25.56
N GLY A 53 -14.78 14.54 26.43
CA GLY A 53 -13.74 13.79 27.15
C GLY A 53 -12.79 14.66 27.98
N VAL A 54 -11.49 14.34 27.89
CA VAL A 54 -10.43 14.97 28.69
C VAL A 54 -10.31 16.45 28.37
N THR A 55 -10.49 16.81 27.09
CA THR A 55 -10.41 18.19 26.65
C THR A 55 -11.49 19.05 27.28
N LYS A 56 -12.73 18.55 27.36
CA LYS A 56 -13.82 19.27 28.02
C LYS A 56 -13.53 19.53 29.50
N GLU A 57 -13.05 18.52 30.21
CA GLU A 57 -12.73 18.62 31.64
C GLU A 57 -11.59 19.61 31.90
N ARG A 58 -10.48 19.47 31.16
CA ARG A 58 -9.33 20.38 31.29
C ARG A 58 -9.68 21.80 30.87
N TRP A 59 -10.44 21.97 29.78
CA TRP A 59 -10.86 23.29 29.31
C TRP A 59 -11.76 24.01 30.33
N ALA A 60 -12.71 23.31 30.96
CA ALA A 60 -13.54 23.91 32.00
C ALA A 60 -12.71 24.43 33.20
N ALA A 61 -11.68 23.68 33.61
CA ALA A 61 -10.77 24.11 34.66
C ALA A 61 -9.90 25.31 34.21
N THR A 62 -9.43 25.29 32.96
CA THR A 62 -8.66 26.39 32.37
C THR A 62 -9.50 27.66 32.20
N ASP A 63 -10.75 27.56 31.76
CA ASP A 63 -11.67 28.69 31.59
C ASP A 63 -11.96 29.37 32.94
N ALA A 64 -12.16 28.58 34.00
CA ALA A 64 -12.26 29.09 35.36
C ALA A 64 -10.96 29.76 35.83
N ALA A 65 -9.79 29.21 35.49
CA ALA A 65 -8.49 29.80 35.80
C ALA A 65 -8.26 31.12 35.04
N ILE A 66 -8.67 31.21 33.76
CA ILE A 66 -8.62 32.44 32.95
C ILE A 66 -9.54 33.51 33.56
N THR A 67 -10.74 33.13 34.01
CA THR A 67 -11.66 34.06 34.68
C THR A 67 -11.07 34.59 35.99
N ALA A 68 -10.47 33.71 36.80
CA ALA A 68 -9.78 34.11 38.03
C ALA A 68 -8.58 35.03 37.74
N LEU A 69 -7.81 34.72 36.69
CA LEU A 69 -6.67 35.50 36.24
C LEU A 69 -7.05 36.95 35.90
N TRP A 70 -8.11 37.16 35.11
CA TRP A 70 -8.61 38.50 34.79
C TRP A 70 -9.12 39.24 36.03
N THR A 71 -9.85 38.56 36.93
CA THR A 71 -10.33 39.17 38.18
C THR A 71 -9.16 39.66 39.06
N HIS A 72 -8.07 38.89 39.13
CA HIS A 72 -6.89 39.29 39.90
C HIS A 72 -6.10 40.40 39.20
N PHE A 73 -6.04 40.39 37.87
CA PHE A 73 -5.42 41.47 37.10
C PHE A 73 -6.17 42.81 37.26
N GLU A 74 -7.50 42.78 37.32
CA GLU A 74 -8.31 43.96 37.66
C GLU A 74 -7.97 44.48 39.06
N ALA A 75 -7.95 43.61 40.07
CA ALA A 75 -7.58 43.97 41.45
C ALA A 75 -6.14 44.53 41.54
N TYR A 76 -5.21 43.99 40.76
CA TYR A 76 -3.84 44.51 40.63
C TYR A 76 -3.81 45.92 40.01
N THR A 77 -4.59 46.11 38.94
CA THR A 77 -4.72 47.39 38.24
C THR A 77 -5.30 48.46 39.17
N ASP A 78 -6.34 48.13 39.93
CA ASP A 78 -6.97 49.01 40.91
C ASP A 78 -6.03 49.37 42.06
N ALA A 79 -5.30 48.39 42.60
CA ALA A 79 -4.31 48.63 43.65
C ALA A 79 -3.19 49.56 43.15
N LEU A 80 -2.66 49.32 41.95
CA LEU A 80 -1.63 50.16 41.34
C LEU A 80 -2.14 51.59 41.05
N ALA A 81 -3.38 51.73 40.59
CA ALA A 81 -4.03 53.03 40.38
C ALA A 81 -4.19 53.79 41.71
N ALA A 82 -4.69 53.12 42.76
CA ALA A 82 -4.85 53.71 44.10
C ALA A 82 -3.50 54.17 44.68
N ALA A 83 -2.44 53.36 44.52
CA ALA A 83 -1.09 53.72 44.96
C ALA A 83 -0.55 54.95 44.22
N ARG A 84 -0.76 55.03 42.90
CA ARG A 84 -0.37 56.19 42.08
C ARG A 84 -1.14 57.44 42.48
N GLU A 85 -2.45 57.33 42.71
CA GLU A 85 -3.28 58.45 43.14
C GLU A 85 -2.82 58.97 44.51
N LEU A 86 -2.63 58.07 45.49
CA LEU A 86 -2.15 58.42 46.83
C LEU A 86 -0.78 59.13 46.78
N ARG A 87 0.12 58.64 45.92
CA ARG A 87 1.43 59.26 45.70
C ARG A 87 1.34 60.63 44.99
N ALA A 88 0.35 60.84 44.13
CA ALA A 88 0.17 62.07 43.36
C ALA A 88 -0.49 63.22 44.16
N ARG A 89 -1.21 62.92 45.26
CA ARG A 89 -1.92 63.92 46.08
C ARG A 89 -1.04 65.06 46.58
N ARG A 90 0.24 64.79 46.89
CA ARG A 90 1.17 65.80 47.42
C ARG A 90 2.56 65.66 46.80
N ARG A 91 3.22 66.80 46.57
CA ARG A 91 4.64 66.84 46.16
C ARG A 91 5.56 66.22 47.21
N TRP A 92 5.19 66.32 48.50
CA TRP A 92 5.92 65.75 49.63
C TRP A 92 4.94 64.95 50.51
N PRO A 93 4.88 63.61 50.35
CA PRO A 93 3.99 62.78 51.16
C PRO A 93 4.35 62.86 52.65
N THR A 94 3.33 62.88 53.47
CA THR A 94 3.44 62.85 54.93
C THR A 94 3.80 61.44 55.43
N GLN A 95 4.34 61.34 56.64
CA GLN A 95 4.63 60.06 57.30
C GLN A 95 3.46 59.04 57.31
N PRO A 96 2.20 59.41 57.58
CA PRO A 96 1.07 58.49 57.46
C PRO A 96 0.80 58.06 56.01
N GLU A 97 0.88 58.97 55.03
CA GLU A 97 0.73 58.62 53.61
C GLU A 97 1.84 57.67 53.13
N LEU A 98 3.08 57.85 53.58
CA LEU A 98 4.18 56.92 53.27
C LEU A 98 3.99 55.54 53.92
N ARG A 99 3.37 55.47 55.10
CA ARG A 99 3.00 54.20 55.74
C ARG A 99 1.91 53.48 54.95
N GLU A 100 0.86 54.19 54.55
CA GLU A 100 -0.22 53.65 53.73
C GLU A 100 0.29 53.16 52.37
N LEU A 101 1.19 53.91 51.72
CA LEU A 101 1.88 53.48 50.49
C LEU A 101 2.76 52.25 50.73
N THR A 102 3.46 52.16 51.86
CA THR A 102 4.29 50.99 52.18
C THR A 102 3.44 49.74 52.39
N GLU A 103 2.29 49.86 53.06
CA GLU A 103 1.35 48.75 53.26
C GLU A 103 0.71 48.29 51.96
N LEU A 104 0.36 49.22 51.06
CA LEU A 104 -0.23 48.86 49.77
C LEU A 104 0.81 48.20 48.84
N LEU A 105 2.05 48.66 48.84
CA LEU A 105 3.11 48.17 47.95
C LEU A 105 3.84 46.92 48.44
N ARG A 106 3.92 46.70 49.76
CA ARG A 106 4.67 45.58 50.38
C ARG A 106 3.88 44.76 51.39
N GLY A 107 2.75 45.28 51.88
CA GLY A 107 1.91 44.61 52.86
C GLY A 107 0.77 43.81 52.21
N GLU A 108 -0.19 43.40 53.04
CA GLU A 108 -1.41 42.67 52.64
C GLU A 108 -2.54 43.65 52.28
N GLY A 109 -2.23 44.66 51.47
CA GLY A 109 -3.13 45.80 51.20
C GLY A 109 -4.17 45.56 50.10
N VAL A 110 -4.06 44.48 49.32
CA VAL A 110 -4.97 44.22 48.17
C VAL A 110 -6.10 43.31 48.62
N THR A 111 -7.34 43.76 48.45
CA THR A 111 -8.52 42.95 48.75
C THR A 111 -9.07 42.33 47.47
N VAL A 112 -9.15 40.99 47.44
CA VAL A 112 -9.75 40.24 46.33
C VAL A 112 -11.00 39.54 46.84
N THR A 113 -12.12 39.70 46.12
CA THR A 113 -13.36 38.98 46.40
C THR A 113 -13.24 37.51 46.02
N GLY A 114 -13.39 36.61 47.00
CA GLY A 114 -13.10 35.17 46.88
C GLY A 114 -14.09 34.34 46.05
N ALA A 115 -15.12 34.97 45.47
CA ALA A 115 -16.16 34.26 44.74
C ALA A 115 -15.69 33.63 43.41
N ALA A 116 -14.52 34.00 42.90
CA ALA A 116 -13.99 33.58 41.60
C ALA A 116 -12.87 32.52 41.67
N VAL A 117 -12.58 31.92 42.84
CA VAL A 117 -11.48 30.97 42.97
C VAL A 117 -11.93 29.54 42.58
N PRO A 118 -11.27 28.88 41.60
CA PRO A 118 -11.59 27.50 41.20
C PRO A 118 -11.49 26.50 42.36
N ASP A 119 -12.30 25.44 42.34
CA ASP A 119 -12.42 24.43 43.42
C ASP A 119 -11.09 23.82 43.88
N HIS A 120 -10.11 23.71 42.98
CA HIS A 120 -8.83 23.05 43.27
C HIS A 120 -7.92 23.91 44.18
N ALA A 121 -8.09 25.23 44.16
CA ALA A 121 -7.43 26.13 45.10
C ALA A 121 -8.17 26.23 46.44
N ARG A 122 -9.45 25.81 46.52
CA ARG A 122 -10.23 25.78 47.78
C ARG A 122 -9.74 24.68 48.74
N SER A 123 -9.12 23.62 48.23
CA SER A 123 -8.70 22.48 49.06
C SER A 123 -7.44 22.73 49.91
N LEU A 124 -6.68 23.80 49.66
CA LEU A 124 -5.42 24.09 50.37
C LEU A 124 -5.58 25.07 51.55
N THR A 125 -6.71 25.78 51.67
CA THR A 125 -6.82 26.96 52.57
C THR A 125 -8.16 27.12 53.31
N GLY A 126 -8.74 26.05 53.86
CA GLY A 126 -9.80 26.17 54.88
C GLY A 126 -11.13 26.83 54.41
N PRO A 127 -12.04 27.23 55.31
CA PRO A 127 -13.42 27.59 54.96
C PRO A 127 -13.49 28.89 54.15
N ALA A 128 -14.50 28.97 53.27
CA ALA A 128 -14.71 30.05 52.31
C ALA A 128 -14.67 31.45 52.95
N ARG A 129 -13.57 32.17 52.75
CA ARG A 129 -13.47 33.60 53.05
C ARG A 129 -14.00 34.40 51.86
N VAL A 130 -15.04 35.19 52.08
CA VAL A 130 -15.70 36.02 51.06
C VAL A 130 -14.76 37.10 50.50
N THR A 131 -13.75 37.50 51.27
CA THR A 131 -12.70 38.44 50.90
C THR A 131 -11.37 37.98 51.46
N GLU A 132 -10.33 37.97 50.62
CA GLU A 132 -8.96 37.66 50.99
C GLU A 132 -8.09 38.92 50.86
N GLN A 133 -7.16 39.11 51.81
CA GLN A 133 -6.13 40.14 51.72
C GLN A 133 -4.83 39.50 51.23
N LEU A 134 -4.28 40.03 50.14
CA LEU A 134 -3.09 39.53 49.47
C LEU A 134 -2.08 40.67 49.32
N SER A 135 -0.79 40.30 49.30
CA SER A 135 0.24 41.21 48.79
C SER A 135 0.24 41.22 47.26
N LEU A 136 0.81 42.28 46.67
CA LEU A 136 0.98 42.38 45.22
C LEU A 136 1.83 41.21 44.68
N GLU A 137 2.86 40.80 45.42
CA GLU A 137 3.72 39.66 45.05
C GLU A 137 2.92 38.35 45.02
N GLN A 138 2.12 38.07 46.06
CA GLN A 138 1.27 36.88 46.11
C GLN A 138 0.22 36.86 45.00
N LEU A 139 -0.31 38.03 44.65
CA LEU A 139 -1.29 38.17 43.58
C LEU A 139 -0.65 37.83 42.22
N VAL A 140 0.54 38.39 41.93
CA VAL A 140 1.28 38.09 40.70
C VAL A 140 1.69 36.62 40.63
N ASP A 141 2.14 36.02 41.73
CA ASP A 141 2.49 34.59 41.78
C ASP A 141 1.30 33.69 41.44
N ARG A 142 0.11 34.00 41.97
CA ARG A 142 -1.13 33.27 41.64
C ARG A 142 -1.53 33.48 40.18
N MET A 143 -1.42 34.70 39.67
CA MET A 143 -1.68 35.01 38.27
C MET A 143 -0.75 34.23 37.34
N ASN A 144 0.55 34.18 37.62
CA ASN A 144 1.51 33.41 36.85
C ASN A 144 1.16 31.92 36.85
N ALA A 145 0.77 31.36 37.99
CA ALA A 145 0.35 29.96 38.06
C ALA A 145 -0.88 29.65 37.19
N TRP A 146 -1.89 30.51 37.17
CA TRP A 146 -3.06 30.34 36.29
C TRP A 146 -2.73 30.58 34.83
N TYR A 147 -1.86 31.55 34.53
CA TYR A 147 -1.38 31.80 33.18
C TYR A 147 -0.64 30.58 32.63
N ASP A 148 0.29 30.01 33.41
CA ASP A 148 1.04 28.81 33.02
C ASP A 148 0.10 27.62 32.79
N GLN A 149 -0.87 27.40 33.68
CA GLN A 149 -1.89 26.35 33.52
C GLN A 149 -2.72 26.54 32.24
N ALA A 150 -3.12 27.78 31.95
CA ALA A 150 -3.91 28.11 30.76
C ALA A 150 -3.10 27.93 29.48
N MET A 151 -1.88 28.46 29.47
CA MET A 151 -0.96 28.33 28.34
C MET A 151 -0.59 26.88 28.06
N GLU A 152 -0.35 26.05 29.08
CA GLU A 152 -0.06 24.62 28.90
C GLU A 152 -1.21 23.92 28.16
N THR A 153 -2.44 24.19 28.57
CA THR A 153 -3.65 23.54 28.01
C THR A 153 -3.92 24.02 26.58
N VAL A 154 -3.83 25.32 26.35
CA VAL A 154 -4.07 25.94 25.04
C VAL A 154 -2.99 25.55 24.02
N ALA A 155 -1.71 25.56 24.41
CA ALA A 155 -0.61 25.16 23.56
C ALA A 155 -0.61 23.66 23.24
N ALA A 156 -1.00 22.81 24.21
CA ALA A 156 -1.16 21.38 23.99
C ALA A 156 -2.25 21.06 22.95
N ALA A 157 -3.42 21.69 23.08
CA ALA A 157 -4.52 21.51 22.13
C ALA A 157 -4.13 21.98 20.72
N ASP A 158 -3.52 23.18 20.61
CA ASP A 158 -3.03 23.73 19.35
C ASP A 158 -2.00 22.82 18.67
N SER A 159 -1.06 22.27 19.45
CA SER A 159 -0.05 21.33 18.95
C SER A 159 -0.67 20.07 18.35
N VAL A 160 -1.70 19.51 18.99
CA VAL A 160 -2.41 18.32 18.49
C VAL A 160 -3.20 18.63 17.22
N TRP A 161 -3.98 19.72 17.22
CA TRP A 161 -4.76 20.13 16.05
C TRP A 161 -3.91 20.56 14.85
N SER A 162 -2.71 21.08 15.09
CA SER A 162 -1.75 21.39 14.03
C SER A 162 -1.09 20.12 13.47
N ALA A 163 -0.94 19.06 14.28
CA ALA A 163 -0.18 17.87 13.91
C ALA A 163 -1.04 16.74 13.30
N LEU A 164 -2.22 16.44 13.85
CA LEU A 164 -2.93 15.19 13.55
C LEU A 164 -3.99 15.28 12.44
N PRO A 165 -4.92 16.25 12.41
CA PRO A 165 -6.06 16.26 11.49
C PRO A 165 -5.65 16.09 10.01
N ALA A 166 -4.71 16.90 9.52
CA ALA A 166 -4.26 16.82 8.13
C ALA A 166 -3.57 15.48 7.81
N ARG A 167 -2.85 14.88 8.76
CA ARG A 167 -2.18 13.59 8.57
C ARG A 167 -3.21 12.45 8.52
N ILE A 168 -4.24 12.49 9.37
CA ILE A 168 -5.35 11.54 9.34
C ILE A 168 -6.10 11.66 8.00
N ASP A 169 -6.36 12.88 7.52
CA ASP A 169 -7.03 13.12 6.24
C ASP A 169 -6.21 12.55 5.06
N LEU A 170 -4.88 12.73 5.07
CA LEU A 170 -3.98 12.13 4.08
C LEU A 170 -4.01 10.59 4.12
N LEU A 171 -3.98 10.00 5.31
CA LEU A 171 -4.04 8.55 5.47
C LEU A 171 -5.40 8.00 5.04
N ALA A 172 -6.50 8.68 5.35
CA ALA A 172 -7.84 8.31 4.89
C ALA A 172 -7.94 8.34 3.36
N ALA A 173 -7.34 9.34 2.72
CA ALA A 173 -7.26 9.41 1.25
C ALA A 173 -6.43 8.27 0.65
N GLU A 174 -5.32 7.87 1.29
CA GLU A 174 -4.53 6.70 0.87
C GLU A 174 -5.32 5.40 1.05
N THR A 175 -6.00 5.22 2.18
CA THR A 175 -6.89 4.08 2.42
C THR A 175 -7.96 3.98 1.33
N GLN A 176 -8.50 5.12 0.87
CA GLN A 176 -9.46 5.13 -0.24
C GLN A 176 -8.86 4.68 -1.57
N ARG A 177 -7.60 5.05 -1.86
CA ARG A 177 -6.88 4.60 -3.06
C ARG A 177 -6.62 3.10 -3.01
N VAL A 178 -6.11 2.59 -1.88
CA VAL A 178 -5.90 1.14 -1.68
C VAL A 178 -7.21 0.38 -1.77
N ARG A 179 -8.31 0.92 -1.20
CA ARG A 179 -9.64 0.34 -1.34
C ARG A 179 -10.08 0.24 -2.79
N SER A 180 -9.88 1.29 -3.58
CA SER A 180 -10.23 1.27 -5.01
C SER A 180 -9.43 0.22 -5.79
N LEU A 181 -8.14 0.09 -5.48
CA LEU A 181 -7.27 -0.95 -6.05
C LEU A 181 -7.74 -2.36 -5.65
N ALA A 182 -8.02 -2.58 -4.37
CA ALA A 182 -8.53 -3.84 -3.83
C ALA A 182 -9.83 -4.27 -4.53
N HIS A 183 -10.77 -3.34 -4.73
CA HIS A 183 -12.01 -3.64 -5.44
C HIS A 183 -11.80 -4.04 -6.90
N SER A 184 -10.77 -3.50 -7.57
CA SER A 184 -10.43 -3.84 -8.95
C SER A 184 -9.90 -5.26 -9.12
N VAL A 185 -9.39 -5.87 -8.04
CA VAL A 185 -8.90 -7.26 -8.01
C VAL A 185 -9.83 -8.24 -7.31
N GLY A 186 -11.04 -7.79 -6.96
CA GLY A 186 -12.03 -8.64 -6.28
C GLY A 186 -11.84 -8.76 -4.78
N VAL A 187 -10.90 -8.04 -4.17
CA VAL A 187 -10.79 -7.92 -2.71
C VAL A 187 -11.90 -6.98 -2.23
N ARG A 188 -12.96 -7.57 -1.66
CA ARG A 188 -14.16 -6.86 -1.20
C ARG A 188 -14.53 -7.30 0.22
N PRO A 189 -15.21 -6.44 0.99
CA PRO A 189 -15.78 -6.83 2.27
C PRO A 189 -16.66 -8.09 2.15
N GLY A 190 -16.54 -9.01 3.10
CA GLY A 190 -17.21 -10.32 3.16
C GLY A 190 -16.67 -11.38 2.20
N ALA A 191 -15.87 -11.00 1.20
CA ALA A 191 -15.27 -11.93 0.24
C ALA A 191 -13.78 -12.19 0.52
N HIS A 192 -13.07 -11.24 1.13
CA HIS A 192 -11.65 -11.34 1.44
C HIS A 192 -11.31 -10.62 2.75
N PRO A 193 -10.47 -11.19 3.64
CA PRO A 193 -10.10 -10.57 4.92
C PRO A 193 -9.57 -9.15 4.79
N SER A 194 -8.69 -8.89 3.81
CA SER A 194 -8.17 -7.54 3.56
C SER A 194 -9.25 -6.53 3.15
N GLY A 195 -10.39 -6.98 2.61
CA GLY A 195 -11.54 -6.14 2.33
C GLY A 195 -12.27 -5.71 3.61
N ASP A 196 -12.46 -6.65 4.55
CA ASP A 196 -13.03 -6.38 5.88
C ASP A 196 -12.10 -5.47 6.69
N ASP A 197 -10.78 -5.71 6.62
CA ASP A 197 -9.78 -4.88 7.27
C ASP A 197 -9.76 -3.45 6.74
N LEU A 198 -9.94 -3.25 5.43
CA LEU A 198 -10.08 -1.92 4.83
C LEU A 198 -11.33 -1.20 5.33
N GLU A 199 -12.46 -1.90 5.42
CA GLU A 199 -13.71 -1.31 5.92
C GLU A 199 -13.59 -0.90 7.39
N SER A 200 -13.02 -1.78 8.22
CA SER A 200 -12.69 -1.47 9.62
C SER A 200 -11.74 -0.29 9.71
N LEU A 201 -10.67 -0.24 8.92
CA LEU A 201 -9.70 0.86 8.96
C LEU A 201 -10.32 2.20 8.55
N VAL A 202 -11.25 2.22 7.58
CA VAL A 202 -11.99 3.44 7.22
C VAL A 202 -12.84 3.92 8.39
N ALA A 203 -13.53 3.02 9.09
CA ALA A 203 -14.31 3.35 10.27
C ALA A 203 -13.40 3.89 11.40
N ASP A 204 -12.28 3.21 11.66
CA ASP A 204 -11.30 3.59 12.68
C ASP A 204 -10.70 4.99 12.41
N LEU A 205 -10.34 5.30 11.17
CA LEU A 205 -9.82 6.61 10.79
C LEU A 205 -10.88 7.71 10.90
N THR A 206 -12.15 7.39 10.63
CA THR A 206 -13.27 8.33 10.79
C THR A 206 -13.50 8.65 12.27
N ASP A 207 -13.52 7.64 13.14
CA ASP A 207 -13.62 7.81 14.59
C ASP A 207 -12.41 8.56 15.15
N LEU A 208 -11.20 8.19 14.72
CA LEU A 208 -9.97 8.87 15.11
C LEU A 208 -10.03 10.36 14.73
N ARG A 209 -10.44 10.67 13.51
CA ARG A 209 -10.58 12.06 13.03
C ARG A 209 -11.59 12.86 13.85
N ALA A 210 -12.74 12.27 14.17
CA ALA A 210 -13.77 12.90 14.98
C ALA A 210 -13.26 13.18 16.40
N ARG A 211 -12.64 12.19 17.05
CA ARG A 211 -12.09 12.32 18.40
C ARG A 211 -10.93 13.30 18.48
N THR A 212 -10.04 13.35 17.49
CA THR A 212 -8.95 14.34 17.47
C THR A 212 -9.49 15.77 17.40
N VAL A 213 -10.65 16.00 16.77
CA VAL A 213 -11.29 17.32 16.76
C VAL A 213 -11.97 17.64 18.08
N SER A 214 -12.77 16.71 18.61
CA SER A 214 -13.59 16.97 19.80
C SER A 214 -12.83 16.79 21.12
N ASP A 215 -11.74 16.02 21.13
CA ASP A 215 -10.93 15.71 22.31
C ASP A 215 -9.41 15.65 21.98
N PRO A 216 -8.78 16.76 21.54
CA PRO A 216 -7.35 16.82 21.23
C PRO A 216 -6.44 16.48 22.41
N LEU A 217 -6.79 16.87 23.64
CA LEU A 217 -5.94 16.65 24.82
C LEU A 217 -5.85 15.18 25.22
N ALA A 218 -6.76 14.31 24.77
CA ALA A 218 -6.60 12.86 24.89
C ALA A 218 -5.42 12.31 24.07
N TYR A 219 -4.94 13.07 23.07
CA TYR A 219 -3.78 12.75 22.24
C TYR A 219 -2.55 13.59 22.59
N TRP A 220 -2.50 14.15 23.80
CA TRP A 220 -1.34 14.89 24.29
C TRP A 220 -0.56 14.07 25.31
N ALA A 221 0.73 13.82 25.02
CA ALA A 221 1.65 13.20 25.95
C ALA A 221 2.51 14.28 26.62
N ALA A 222 2.21 14.59 27.89
CA ALA A 222 2.97 15.58 28.67
C ALA A 222 4.38 15.10 29.09
N THR A 223 4.68 13.80 28.97
CA THR A 223 5.93 13.19 29.44
C THR A 223 6.58 12.32 28.36
N PRO A 224 7.91 12.38 28.18
CA PRO A 224 8.84 13.33 28.80
C PRO A 224 8.70 14.76 28.25
N PRO A 225 9.07 15.81 29.01
CA PRO A 225 9.10 17.17 28.50
C PRO A 225 10.22 17.34 27.44
N PRO A 226 10.00 18.15 26.38
CA PRO A 226 8.78 18.90 26.09
C PRO A 226 7.63 17.97 25.66
N GLY A 227 6.41 18.28 26.10
CA GLY A 227 5.22 17.50 25.74
C GLY A 227 5.01 17.47 24.23
N ARG A 228 4.35 16.40 23.75
CA ARG A 228 4.17 16.16 22.31
C ARG A 228 2.83 15.50 22.01
N PRO A 229 2.28 15.68 20.79
CA PRO A 229 1.15 14.90 20.32
C PRO A 229 1.50 13.40 20.27
N ASP A 230 0.62 12.56 20.81
CA ASP A 230 0.69 11.11 20.68
C ASP A 230 0.20 10.69 19.30
N THR A 231 1.13 10.19 18.47
CA THR A 231 0.88 9.72 17.11
C THR A 231 0.73 8.19 17.03
N SER A 232 0.78 7.47 18.15
CA SER A 232 0.82 5.99 18.18
C SER A 232 -0.33 5.33 17.41
N ARG A 233 -1.57 5.79 17.64
CA ARG A 233 -2.76 5.27 16.94
C ARG A 233 -2.73 5.56 15.44
N TYR A 234 -2.26 6.74 15.05
CA TYR A 234 -2.07 7.09 13.65
C TYR A 234 -1.00 6.22 12.99
N GLU A 235 0.13 6.00 13.66
CA GLU A 235 1.23 5.14 13.18
C GLU A 235 0.83 3.67 13.08
N GLU A 236 0.01 3.18 14.01
CA GLU A 236 -0.59 1.84 13.95
C GLU A 236 -1.54 1.70 12.77
N ALA A 237 -2.42 2.67 12.54
CA ALA A 237 -3.30 2.70 11.37
C ALA A 237 -2.50 2.70 10.05
N GLY A 238 -1.40 3.47 10.00
CA GLY A 238 -0.48 3.48 8.85
C GLY A 238 0.17 2.12 8.61
N ARG A 239 0.69 1.47 9.66
CA ARG A 239 1.26 0.12 9.56
C ARG A 239 0.24 -0.93 9.13
N ARG A 240 -1.01 -0.82 9.62
CA ARG A 240 -2.11 -1.69 9.20
C ARG A 240 -2.42 -1.51 7.72
N LEU A 241 -2.48 -0.26 7.23
CA LEU A 241 -2.67 0.02 5.80
C LEU A 241 -1.54 -0.56 4.95
N ASP A 242 -0.29 -0.43 5.39
CA ASP A 242 0.85 -1.03 4.70
C ASP A 242 0.76 -2.55 4.62
N GLY A 243 0.29 -3.20 5.69
CA GLY A 243 0.01 -4.64 5.70
C GLY A 243 -1.03 -5.02 4.66
N ILE A 244 -2.19 -4.34 4.70
CA ILE A 244 -3.28 -4.54 3.73
C ILE A 244 -2.81 -4.33 2.30
N ARG A 245 -2.04 -3.28 2.02
CA ARG A 245 -1.52 -2.98 0.69
C ARG A 245 -0.69 -4.13 0.13
N ARG A 246 0.21 -4.71 0.95
CA ARG A 246 1.03 -5.86 0.53
C ARG A 246 0.17 -7.07 0.17
N GLU A 247 -0.89 -7.34 0.94
CA GLU A 247 -1.82 -8.43 0.62
C GLU A 247 -2.58 -8.16 -0.69
N VAL A 248 -3.03 -6.93 -0.93
CA VAL A 248 -3.70 -6.54 -2.18
C VAL A 248 -2.74 -6.66 -3.38
N GLU A 249 -1.48 -6.26 -3.22
CA GLU A 249 -0.42 -6.42 -4.22
C GLU A 249 -0.11 -7.91 -4.50
N ALA A 250 -0.14 -8.78 -3.48
CA ALA A 250 0.00 -10.21 -3.69
C ALA A 250 -1.16 -10.78 -4.53
N VAL A 251 -2.40 -10.36 -4.26
CA VAL A 251 -3.57 -10.78 -5.07
C VAL A 251 -3.47 -10.27 -6.52
N LEU A 252 -3.00 -9.04 -6.72
CA LEU A 252 -2.70 -8.51 -8.05
C LEU A 252 -1.73 -9.41 -8.81
N HIS A 253 -0.63 -9.81 -8.17
CA HIS A 253 0.36 -10.69 -8.79
C HIS A 253 -0.23 -12.05 -9.16
N VAL A 254 -1.07 -12.64 -8.30
CA VAL A 254 -1.77 -13.90 -8.59
C VAL A 254 -2.72 -13.76 -9.79
N ARG A 255 -3.46 -12.65 -9.88
CA ARG A 255 -4.33 -12.37 -11.02
C ARG A 255 -3.52 -12.28 -12.31
N ASP A 256 -2.47 -11.46 -12.30
CA ASP A 256 -1.67 -11.21 -13.50
C ASP A 256 -1.00 -12.52 -13.96
N ASP A 257 -0.46 -13.34 -13.06
CA ASP A 257 0.07 -14.66 -13.41
C ASP A 257 -1.00 -15.58 -14.02
N ALA A 258 -2.19 -15.63 -13.40
CA ALA A 258 -3.30 -16.44 -13.91
C ALA A 258 -3.74 -16.00 -15.33
N GLU A 259 -3.77 -14.70 -15.62
CA GLU A 259 -4.07 -14.18 -16.96
C GLU A 259 -3.02 -14.63 -18.00
N HIS A 260 -1.74 -14.57 -17.63
CA HIS A 260 -0.65 -15.05 -18.50
C HIS A 260 -0.76 -16.56 -18.73
N ARG A 261 -1.06 -17.35 -17.69
CA ARG A 261 -1.25 -18.81 -17.78
C ARG A 261 -2.43 -19.17 -18.69
N LEU A 262 -3.59 -18.52 -18.52
CA LEU A 262 -4.75 -18.70 -19.37
C LEU A 262 -4.47 -18.34 -20.83
N ALA A 263 -3.70 -17.27 -21.09
CA ALA A 263 -3.28 -16.91 -22.44
C ALA A 263 -2.38 -17.98 -23.08
N ARG A 264 -1.43 -18.53 -22.33
CA ARG A 264 -0.58 -19.64 -22.80
C ARG A 264 -1.40 -20.90 -23.09
N LEU A 265 -2.30 -21.28 -22.19
CA LEU A 265 -3.20 -22.43 -22.39
C LEU A 265 -4.03 -22.30 -23.66
N ARG A 266 -4.61 -21.13 -23.94
CA ARG A 266 -5.31 -20.85 -25.20
C ARG A 266 -4.45 -21.08 -26.43
N ASP A 267 -3.21 -20.61 -26.41
CA ASP A 267 -2.28 -20.79 -27.53
C ASP A 267 -1.88 -22.27 -27.72
N VAL A 268 -1.60 -22.99 -26.63
CA VAL A 268 -1.26 -24.43 -26.68
C VAL A 268 -2.42 -25.25 -27.26
N LEU A 269 -3.64 -25.08 -26.74
CA LEU A 269 -4.81 -25.80 -27.26
C LEU A 269 -5.11 -25.44 -28.72
N SER A 270 -4.99 -24.16 -29.10
CA SER A 270 -5.15 -23.74 -30.49
C SER A 270 -4.10 -24.35 -31.42
N ARG A 271 -2.86 -24.55 -30.96
CA ARG A 271 -1.81 -25.27 -31.72
C ARG A 271 -2.14 -26.76 -31.85
N ALA A 272 -2.66 -27.39 -30.79
CA ALA A 272 -3.07 -28.79 -30.83
C ALA A 272 -4.18 -29.01 -31.86
N ASP A 273 -5.22 -28.17 -31.84
CA ASP A 273 -6.34 -28.23 -32.80
C ASP A 273 -5.91 -28.03 -34.25
N ARG A 274 -4.99 -27.08 -34.50
CA ARG A 274 -4.41 -26.88 -35.83
C ARG A 274 -3.64 -28.12 -36.29
N THR A 275 -2.81 -28.69 -35.41
CA THR A 275 -2.04 -29.90 -35.70
C THR A 275 -2.96 -31.11 -35.99
N LEU A 276 -4.06 -31.27 -35.25
CA LEU A 276 -5.06 -32.31 -35.52
C LEU A 276 -5.79 -32.09 -36.85
N THR A 277 -6.04 -30.83 -37.22
CA THR A 277 -6.65 -30.48 -38.51
C THR A 277 -5.71 -30.78 -39.68
N GLU A 278 -4.43 -30.47 -39.52
CA GLU A 278 -3.36 -30.85 -40.46
C GLU A 278 -3.25 -32.37 -40.57
N ALA A 279 -3.27 -33.11 -39.46
CA ALA A 279 -3.23 -34.57 -39.44
C ALA A 279 -4.43 -35.18 -40.18
N ARG A 280 -5.64 -34.63 -40.01
CA ARG A 280 -6.83 -35.07 -40.75
C ARG A 280 -6.69 -34.83 -42.25
N SER A 281 -6.16 -33.67 -42.65
CA SER A 281 -5.94 -33.33 -44.06
C SER A 281 -4.88 -34.24 -44.69
N ALA A 282 -3.76 -34.45 -43.99
CA ALA A 282 -2.70 -35.37 -44.39
C ALA A 282 -3.22 -36.81 -44.53
N ARG A 283 -4.14 -37.24 -43.66
CA ARG A 283 -4.73 -38.58 -43.73
C ARG A 283 -5.53 -38.78 -45.01
N VAL A 284 -6.34 -37.78 -45.40
CA VAL A 284 -7.07 -37.81 -46.68
C VAL A 284 -6.08 -37.90 -47.84
N GLU A 285 -5.01 -37.12 -47.81
CA GLU A 285 -3.97 -37.16 -48.83
C GLU A 285 -3.28 -38.53 -48.92
N VAL A 286 -2.87 -39.11 -47.80
CA VAL A 286 -2.19 -40.42 -47.74
C VAL A 286 -3.10 -41.53 -48.29
N LEU A 287 -4.35 -41.58 -47.86
CA LEU A 287 -5.33 -42.56 -48.33
C LEU A 287 -5.63 -42.43 -49.83
N SER A 288 -5.51 -41.23 -50.41
CA SER A 288 -5.64 -41.03 -51.86
C SER A 288 -4.40 -41.47 -52.66
N LYS A 289 -3.20 -41.40 -52.06
CA LYS A 289 -1.91 -41.61 -52.74
C LYS A 289 -1.30 -42.98 -52.51
N ILE A 290 -1.66 -43.67 -51.42
CA ILE A 290 -1.07 -44.93 -50.99
C ILE A 290 -2.14 -46.01 -50.93
N LEU A 291 -1.92 -47.11 -51.65
CA LEU A 291 -2.82 -48.26 -51.66
C LEU A 291 -2.66 -49.06 -50.36
N ALA A 292 -3.77 -49.51 -49.78
CA ALA A 292 -3.81 -50.41 -48.62
C ALA A 292 -3.01 -49.92 -47.39
N SER A 293 -2.89 -48.60 -47.21
CA SER A 293 -2.27 -48.02 -46.01
C SER A 293 -3.25 -48.08 -44.85
N ASP A 294 -2.91 -48.83 -43.80
CA ASP A 294 -3.62 -48.77 -42.52
C ASP A 294 -3.20 -47.49 -41.79
N VAL A 295 -3.86 -46.38 -42.11
CA VAL A 295 -3.57 -45.07 -41.50
C VAL A 295 -4.48 -44.87 -40.30
N PRO A 296 -3.94 -44.68 -39.07
CA PRO A 296 -4.73 -44.50 -37.87
C PRO A 296 -5.78 -43.39 -38.01
N ALA A 297 -6.94 -43.58 -37.36
CA ALA A 297 -7.94 -42.53 -37.28
C ALA A 297 -7.42 -41.39 -36.38
N VAL A 298 -7.57 -40.15 -36.84
CA VAL A 298 -7.23 -38.96 -36.06
C VAL A 298 -8.47 -38.54 -35.27
N SER A 299 -8.37 -38.51 -33.94
CA SER A 299 -9.46 -38.07 -33.07
C SER A 299 -9.83 -36.59 -33.30
N GLY A 300 -11.05 -36.22 -32.90
CA GLY A 300 -11.49 -34.82 -32.92
C GLY A 300 -10.78 -33.94 -31.89
N PRO A 301 -11.09 -32.63 -31.88
CA PRO A 301 -10.56 -31.69 -30.90
C PRO A 301 -10.98 -32.08 -29.48
N ALA A 302 -10.14 -31.76 -28.50
CA ALA A 302 -10.39 -32.06 -27.09
C ALA A 302 -11.44 -31.09 -26.50
N SER A 303 -12.73 -31.35 -26.76
CA SER A 303 -13.85 -30.51 -26.29
C SER A 303 -13.88 -30.35 -24.76
N ALA A 304 -13.56 -31.43 -24.04
CA ALA A 304 -13.48 -31.40 -22.58
C ALA A 304 -12.43 -30.40 -22.05
N LEU A 305 -11.26 -30.30 -22.70
CA LEU A 305 -10.22 -29.33 -22.32
C LEU A 305 -10.66 -27.90 -22.60
N HIS A 306 -11.39 -27.67 -23.70
CA HIS A 306 -11.98 -26.36 -24.01
C HIS A 306 -13.06 -25.95 -23.00
N GLU A 307 -13.90 -26.89 -22.56
CA GLU A 307 -14.90 -26.66 -21.51
C GLU A 307 -14.24 -26.32 -20.16
N GLN A 308 -13.19 -27.06 -19.79
CA GLN A 308 -12.43 -26.79 -18.57
C GLN A 308 -11.69 -25.45 -18.63
N LEU A 309 -11.12 -25.08 -19.79
CA LEU A 309 -10.52 -23.76 -20.01
C LEU A 309 -11.57 -22.64 -19.86
N ALA A 310 -12.77 -22.81 -20.44
CA ALA A 310 -13.85 -21.85 -20.28
C ALA A 310 -14.31 -21.72 -18.82
N ALA A 311 -14.32 -22.82 -18.06
CA ALA A 311 -14.59 -22.80 -16.63
C ALA A 311 -13.48 -22.05 -15.85
N ALA A 312 -12.20 -22.28 -16.19
CA ALA A 312 -11.07 -21.57 -15.61
C ALA A 312 -11.16 -20.05 -15.86
N GLU A 313 -11.49 -19.63 -17.08
CA GLU A 313 -11.75 -18.22 -17.40
C GLU A 313 -12.95 -17.66 -16.60
N GLY A 314 -13.96 -18.49 -16.31
CA GLY A 314 -15.07 -18.13 -15.44
C GLY A 314 -14.65 -17.86 -13.98
N PHE A 315 -13.76 -18.69 -13.43
CA PHE A 315 -13.19 -18.47 -12.10
C PHE A 315 -12.32 -17.22 -12.06
N ALA A 316 -11.52 -16.96 -13.10
CA ALA A 316 -10.74 -15.73 -13.21
C ALA A 316 -11.63 -14.47 -13.21
N ARG A 317 -12.71 -14.46 -14.00
CA ARG A 317 -13.68 -13.34 -14.04
C ARG A 317 -14.39 -13.09 -12.71
N THR A 318 -14.57 -14.12 -11.90
CA THR A 318 -15.24 -14.04 -10.59
C THR A 318 -14.27 -13.94 -9.42
N ALA A 319 -12.96 -13.76 -9.68
CA ALA A 319 -11.90 -13.67 -8.69
C ALA A 319 -11.83 -14.87 -7.72
N GLN A 320 -12.22 -16.06 -8.18
CA GLN A 320 -12.17 -17.30 -7.38
C GLN A 320 -10.78 -17.95 -7.47
N TRP A 321 -9.74 -17.22 -7.04
CA TRP A 321 -8.32 -17.60 -7.19
C TRP A 321 -7.99 -18.98 -6.59
N HIS A 322 -8.59 -19.29 -5.43
CA HIS A 322 -8.42 -20.57 -4.74
C HIS A 322 -8.87 -21.79 -5.54
N ARG A 323 -9.86 -21.63 -6.44
CA ARG A 323 -10.32 -22.70 -7.35
C ARG A 323 -9.57 -22.70 -8.66
N LEU A 324 -9.09 -21.52 -9.09
CA LEU A 324 -8.38 -21.36 -10.35
C LEU A 324 -7.01 -22.04 -10.31
N SER A 325 -6.24 -21.87 -9.23
CA SER A 325 -4.85 -22.38 -9.20
C SER A 325 -4.76 -23.90 -9.44
N PRO A 326 -5.48 -24.77 -8.71
CA PRO A 326 -5.38 -26.22 -8.94
C PRO A 326 -5.89 -26.63 -10.33
N LEU A 327 -6.90 -25.91 -10.84
CA LEU A 327 -7.44 -26.16 -12.17
C LEU A 327 -6.42 -25.80 -13.26
N LEU A 328 -5.70 -24.69 -13.12
CA LEU A 328 -4.66 -24.29 -14.08
C LEU A 328 -3.50 -25.30 -14.11
N ASP A 329 -3.04 -25.78 -12.95
CA ASP A 329 -1.93 -26.74 -12.88
C ASP A 329 -2.26 -28.02 -13.67
N SER A 330 -3.45 -28.57 -13.43
CA SER A 330 -3.92 -29.74 -14.18
C SER A 330 -4.18 -29.44 -15.65
N LEU A 331 -4.77 -28.30 -16.00
CA LEU A 331 -5.01 -27.92 -17.38
C LEU A 331 -3.74 -27.78 -18.20
N GLU A 332 -2.65 -27.26 -17.61
CA GLU A 332 -1.36 -27.08 -18.28
C GLU A 332 -0.76 -28.42 -18.69
N GLU A 333 -0.74 -29.39 -17.77
CA GLU A 333 -0.27 -30.75 -18.05
C GLU A 333 -1.10 -31.42 -19.16
N HIS A 334 -2.43 -31.40 -19.05
CA HIS A 334 -3.30 -32.02 -20.06
C HIS A 334 -3.23 -31.31 -21.43
N ALA A 335 -3.00 -30.00 -21.47
CA ALA A 335 -2.87 -29.26 -22.73
C ALA A 335 -1.57 -29.61 -23.46
N ASP A 336 -0.47 -29.77 -22.73
CA ASP A 336 0.82 -30.18 -23.29
C ASP A 336 0.76 -31.63 -23.80
N ASP A 337 0.13 -32.54 -23.05
CA ASP A 337 -0.13 -33.92 -23.47
C ASP A 337 -0.96 -33.99 -24.75
N GLU A 338 -2.01 -33.16 -24.85
CA GLU A 338 -2.86 -33.09 -26.03
C GLU A 338 -2.10 -32.57 -27.26
N LEU A 339 -1.21 -31.58 -27.08
CA LEU A 339 -0.35 -31.10 -28.16
C LEU A 339 0.66 -32.17 -28.60
N LEU A 340 1.23 -32.94 -27.67
CA LEU A 340 2.10 -34.06 -27.99
C LEU A 340 1.34 -35.14 -28.78
N ARG A 341 0.17 -35.55 -28.29
CA ARG A 341 -0.72 -36.51 -28.96
C ARG A 341 -1.09 -36.07 -30.38
N ALA A 342 -1.36 -34.78 -30.58
CA ALA A 342 -1.67 -34.22 -31.90
C ALA A 342 -0.47 -34.34 -32.86
N ARG A 343 0.74 -34.03 -32.39
CA ARG A 343 1.99 -34.15 -33.19
C ARG A 343 2.31 -35.60 -33.53
N GLU A 344 2.13 -36.51 -32.58
CA GLU A 344 2.29 -37.95 -32.81
C GLU A 344 1.29 -38.45 -33.86
N SER A 345 0.04 -38.01 -33.78
CA SER A 345 -0.99 -38.33 -34.78
C SER A 345 -0.61 -37.84 -36.17
N LEU A 346 -0.11 -36.60 -36.31
CA LEU A 346 0.36 -36.07 -37.59
C LEU A 346 1.54 -36.87 -38.14
N THR A 347 2.49 -37.24 -37.29
CA THR A 347 3.67 -38.03 -37.66
C THR A 347 3.26 -39.43 -38.14
N ALA A 348 2.39 -40.11 -37.38
CA ALA A 348 1.89 -41.44 -37.73
C ALA A 348 1.14 -41.43 -39.07
N VAL A 349 0.32 -40.39 -39.30
CA VAL A 349 -0.43 -40.25 -40.55
C VAL A 349 0.48 -39.99 -41.75
N THR A 350 1.52 -39.18 -41.59
CA THR A 350 2.42 -38.79 -42.70
C THR A 350 3.53 -39.80 -42.98
N ALA A 351 3.79 -40.74 -42.07
CA ALA A 351 4.83 -41.75 -42.20
C ALA A 351 4.81 -42.53 -43.53
N PRO A 352 3.66 -42.99 -44.08
CA PRO A 352 3.65 -43.70 -45.37
C PRO A 352 4.11 -42.84 -46.55
N LEU A 353 3.79 -41.55 -46.56
CA LEU A 353 4.28 -40.62 -47.60
C LEU A 353 5.78 -40.35 -47.44
N ALA A 354 6.29 -40.28 -46.21
CA ALA A 354 7.72 -40.16 -45.94
C ALA A 354 8.49 -41.39 -46.45
N VAL A 355 8.00 -42.61 -46.18
CA VAL A 355 8.58 -43.86 -46.71
C VAL A 355 8.59 -43.85 -48.23
N ARG A 356 7.50 -43.40 -48.87
CA ARG A 356 7.45 -43.25 -50.34
C ARG A 356 8.54 -42.31 -50.86
N ALA A 357 8.74 -41.16 -50.21
CA ALA A 357 9.76 -40.20 -50.60
C ALA A 357 11.18 -40.76 -50.41
N GLU A 358 11.42 -41.47 -49.31
CA GLU A 358 12.70 -42.15 -49.05
C GLU A 358 13.01 -43.20 -50.12
N LEU A 359 12.04 -44.07 -50.46
CA LEU A 359 12.22 -45.09 -51.51
C LEU A 359 12.55 -44.48 -52.87
N ARG A 360 11.93 -43.33 -53.22
CA ARG A 360 12.26 -42.58 -54.44
C ARG A 360 13.70 -42.07 -54.41
N GLY A 361 14.11 -41.40 -53.32
CA GLY A 361 15.48 -40.90 -53.16
C GLY A 361 16.51 -42.03 -53.20
N ARG A 362 16.21 -43.18 -52.56
CA ARG A 362 17.05 -44.38 -52.62
C ARG A 362 17.17 -44.92 -54.05
N LEU A 363 16.06 -45.02 -54.78
CA LEU A 363 16.09 -45.48 -56.18
C LEU A 363 16.96 -44.57 -57.06
N ASP A 364 16.82 -43.25 -56.91
CA ASP A 364 17.59 -42.26 -57.65
C ASP A 364 19.09 -42.31 -57.29
N ALA A 365 19.43 -42.51 -56.02
CA ALA A 365 20.82 -42.68 -55.58
C ALA A 365 21.47 -43.94 -56.19
N TYR A 366 20.74 -45.06 -56.24
CA TYR A 366 21.25 -46.29 -56.87
C TYR A 366 21.38 -46.15 -58.39
N ARG A 367 20.47 -45.43 -59.05
CA ARG A 367 20.59 -45.10 -60.48
C ARG A 367 21.88 -44.32 -60.75
N ALA A 368 22.17 -43.30 -59.95
CA ALA A 368 23.42 -42.53 -60.06
C ALA A 368 24.66 -43.42 -59.85
N LYS A 369 24.59 -44.37 -58.91
CA LYS A 369 25.66 -45.35 -58.67
C LYS A 369 25.89 -46.26 -59.89
N VAL A 370 24.83 -46.78 -60.50
CA VAL A 370 24.89 -47.61 -61.72
C VAL A 370 25.53 -46.84 -62.88
N ALA A 371 25.15 -45.57 -63.06
CA ALA A 371 25.75 -44.71 -64.08
C ALA A 371 27.26 -44.51 -63.86
N ARG A 372 27.69 -44.25 -62.61
CA ARG A 372 29.11 -44.11 -62.26
C ARG A 372 29.94 -45.38 -62.49
N LEU A 373 29.32 -46.55 -62.35
CA LEU A 373 29.96 -47.86 -62.58
C LEU A 373 29.98 -48.26 -64.07
N GLY A 374 29.44 -47.42 -64.96
CA GLY A 374 29.38 -47.70 -66.41
C GLY A 374 28.45 -48.85 -66.77
N MET A 375 27.44 -49.13 -65.93
CA MET A 375 26.48 -50.24 -66.10
C MET A 375 25.10 -49.74 -66.51
N ALA A 376 25.01 -48.50 -67.02
CA ALA A 376 23.74 -47.85 -67.35
C ALA A 376 23.00 -48.52 -68.51
N GLU A 377 23.70 -49.28 -69.36
CA GLU A 377 23.15 -49.95 -70.54
C GLU A 377 22.75 -51.42 -70.28
N ASP A 378 22.93 -51.93 -69.05
CA ASP A 378 22.54 -53.30 -68.71
C ASP A 378 21.00 -53.44 -68.79
N PRO A 379 20.47 -54.30 -69.70
CA PRO A 379 19.02 -54.45 -69.89
C PRO A 379 18.28 -54.88 -68.62
N LEU A 380 18.91 -55.72 -67.77
CA LEU A 380 18.29 -56.21 -66.54
C LEU A 380 18.15 -55.08 -65.50
N LEU A 381 19.16 -54.22 -65.37
CA LEU A 381 19.13 -53.09 -64.45
C LEU A 381 18.13 -52.01 -64.91
N ILE A 382 18.01 -51.78 -66.22
CA ILE A 382 17.01 -50.87 -66.79
C ILE A 382 15.60 -51.38 -66.48
N GLU A 383 15.32 -52.67 -66.76
CA GLU A 383 14.00 -53.26 -66.51
C GLU A 383 13.59 -53.13 -65.03
N ARG A 384 14.52 -53.47 -64.12
CA ARG A 384 14.28 -53.43 -62.67
C ARG A 384 14.11 -52.01 -62.16
N TYR A 385 14.88 -51.05 -62.68
CA TYR A 385 14.71 -49.63 -62.38
C TYR A 385 13.34 -49.13 -62.85
N ASP A 386 12.95 -49.43 -64.08
CA ASP A 386 11.68 -49.00 -64.64
C ASP A 386 10.49 -49.62 -63.90
N GLN A 387 10.61 -50.88 -63.46
CA GLN A 387 9.60 -51.52 -62.63
C GLN A 387 9.42 -50.81 -61.28
N ALA A 388 10.52 -50.50 -60.59
CA ALA A 388 10.48 -49.76 -59.33
C ALA A 388 9.93 -48.34 -59.51
N ARG A 389 10.32 -47.66 -60.59
CA ARG A 389 9.86 -46.30 -60.93
C ARG A 389 8.37 -46.28 -61.24
N ARG A 390 7.84 -47.23 -62.02
CA ARG A 390 6.40 -47.30 -62.33
C ARG A 390 5.57 -47.40 -61.06
N LEU A 391 5.97 -48.24 -60.10
CA LEU A 391 5.27 -48.41 -58.83
C LEU A 391 5.38 -47.16 -57.94
N LEU A 392 6.57 -46.57 -57.79
CA LEU A 392 6.76 -45.41 -56.91
C LEU A 392 6.10 -44.12 -57.42
N TRP A 393 5.87 -43.99 -58.72
CA TRP A 393 5.19 -42.83 -59.33
C TRP A 393 3.71 -43.06 -59.65
N SER A 394 3.13 -44.23 -59.37
CA SER A 394 1.69 -44.46 -59.51
C SER A 394 0.87 -43.80 -58.38
N ALA A 395 -0.39 -43.52 -58.63
CA ALA A 395 -1.35 -43.12 -57.60
C ALA A 395 -2.65 -43.92 -57.80
N PRO A 396 -3.04 -44.80 -56.86
CA PRO A 396 -2.38 -45.10 -55.58
C PRO A 396 -1.10 -45.97 -55.73
N CYS A 397 -0.16 -45.84 -54.79
CA CYS A 397 1.11 -46.58 -54.74
C CYS A 397 1.02 -47.71 -53.70
N ASP A 398 1.27 -48.95 -54.10
CA ASP A 398 1.48 -50.07 -53.16
C ASP A 398 2.90 -49.98 -52.59
N LEU A 399 3.03 -49.49 -51.35
CA LEU A 399 4.33 -49.30 -50.69
C LEU A 399 5.07 -50.63 -50.48
N GLY A 400 4.36 -51.70 -50.11
CA GLY A 400 4.98 -53.00 -49.88
C GLY A 400 5.55 -53.59 -51.18
N ALA A 401 4.81 -53.46 -52.30
CA ALA A 401 5.30 -53.87 -53.61
C ALA A 401 6.46 -52.98 -54.10
N ALA A 402 6.37 -51.67 -53.88
CA ALA A 402 7.42 -50.72 -54.25
C ALA A 402 8.73 -51.00 -53.50
N GLU A 403 8.68 -51.21 -52.19
CA GLU A 403 9.86 -51.53 -51.37
C GLU A 403 10.56 -52.81 -51.83
N ARG A 404 9.80 -53.89 -52.06
CA ARG A 404 10.36 -55.16 -52.59
C ARG A 404 11.02 -54.98 -53.95
N THR A 405 10.45 -54.15 -54.81
CA THR A 405 10.98 -53.91 -56.16
C THR A 405 12.25 -53.04 -56.11
N VAL A 406 12.28 -52.01 -55.26
CA VAL A 406 13.51 -51.23 -55.00
C VAL A 406 14.60 -52.14 -54.44
N ARG A 407 14.29 -53.01 -53.48
CA ARG A 407 15.26 -53.96 -52.91
C ARG A 407 15.84 -54.90 -53.97
N ARG A 408 15.00 -55.48 -54.83
CA ARG A 408 15.44 -56.31 -55.97
C ARG A 408 16.38 -55.57 -56.92
N TYR A 409 16.12 -54.28 -57.17
CA TYR A 409 17.04 -53.45 -57.95
C TYR A 409 18.37 -53.24 -57.22
N GLN A 410 18.34 -52.94 -55.92
CA GLN A 410 19.55 -52.76 -55.10
C GLN A 410 20.42 -54.03 -55.10
N ASP A 411 19.80 -55.20 -54.94
CA ASP A 411 20.49 -56.49 -54.94
C ASP A 411 21.11 -56.79 -56.32
N ALA A 412 20.37 -56.53 -57.42
CA ALA A 412 20.91 -56.68 -58.78
C ALA A 412 22.11 -55.76 -59.05
N VAL A 413 22.07 -54.51 -58.56
CA VAL A 413 23.21 -53.58 -58.66
C VAL A 413 24.42 -54.06 -57.84
N ALA A 414 24.18 -54.69 -56.68
CA ALA A 414 25.24 -55.27 -55.86
C ALA A 414 25.87 -56.49 -56.53
N GLU A 415 25.07 -57.40 -57.07
CA GLU A 415 25.53 -58.60 -57.80
C GLU A 415 26.33 -58.23 -59.06
N ALA A 416 25.84 -57.28 -59.87
CA ALA A 416 26.57 -56.77 -61.03
C ALA A 416 27.89 -56.06 -60.65
N GLY A 417 27.95 -55.47 -59.46
CA GLY A 417 29.17 -54.90 -58.88
C GLY A 417 30.20 -55.93 -58.43
N VAL A 418 29.77 -57.11 -57.96
CA VAL A 418 30.64 -58.21 -57.50
C VAL A 418 31.16 -59.05 -58.67
N GLN A 419 30.39 -59.21 -59.74
CA GLN A 419 30.77 -60.01 -60.92
C GLN A 419 31.87 -59.38 -61.78
N ARG A 420 32.25 -58.13 -61.52
CA ARG A 420 33.49 -57.52 -62.03
C ARG A 420 34.60 -57.68 -60.98
N PRO A 421 35.59 -58.57 -61.14
CA PRO A 421 36.85 -58.38 -60.45
C PRO A 421 37.42 -57.03 -60.87
N GLN A 422 38.00 -56.30 -59.91
CA GLN A 422 38.78 -55.11 -60.18
C GLN A 422 39.79 -55.44 -61.28
N GLY A 423 39.61 -54.88 -62.48
CA GLY A 423 40.68 -54.84 -63.47
C GLY A 423 41.87 -54.13 -62.83
N PRO A 424 43.12 -54.59 -63.05
CA PRO A 424 44.29 -54.02 -62.40
C PRO A 424 44.40 -52.52 -62.72
N PRO A 425 45.07 -51.73 -61.85
CA PRO A 425 45.18 -50.29 -62.03
C PRO A 425 45.78 -49.99 -63.40
N GLN A 426 45.02 -49.31 -64.26
CA GLN A 426 45.57 -48.67 -65.44
C GLN A 426 46.37 -47.46 -64.98
N ASP A 427 47.67 -47.69 -64.89
CA ASP A 427 48.71 -46.68 -64.85
C ASP A 427 48.45 -45.64 -65.96
N ARG A 428 48.29 -44.37 -65.58
CA ARG A 428 48.34 -43.24 -66.53
C ARG A 428 49.30 -42.18 -66.03
N ARG A 429 50.43 -42.12 -66.72
CA ARG A 429 51.24 -40.93 -66.96
C ARG A 429 50.42 -39.80 -67.56
#